data_AF-A0A3S8UUN1-F1
#
_entry.id   AF-A0A3S8UUN1-F1
#
_cell.length_a   1.000
_cell.length_b   1.000
_cell.length_c   1.000
_cell.angle_alpha   90.00
_cell.angle_beta   90.00
_cell.angle_gamma   90.00
#
_symmetry.space_group_name_H-M   'P 1'
#
loop_
_entity.id
_entity.type
_entity.pdbx_description
1 polymer ?
#
loop_
_entity_poly.entity_id
_entity_poly.type
_entity_poly.pdbx_seq_one_letter_code
_entity_poly.pdbx_strand_id
1 'polypeptide(L)'
;MKRMILLISLATFVISEKQDLIQYGEKCAEELGLGPSDLSEFKEKILSRAEMNHNSKCMARCTAEKAGLIVDGVLNEAAVSKCLPDGVDLEKCKALTGDDDCDKFYKIFRCLDKEKLEKSTM
;
A
#
# COMPACT_ATOMS: atom_id res chain seq x y z
N MET A 1 -35.16 -28.53 22.14
CA MET A 1 -35.60 -27.37 21.34
C MET A 1 -35.39 -26.11 22.17
N LYS A 2 -34.45 -25.24 21.77
CA LYS A 2 -34.75 -23.88 21.25
C LYS A 2 -34.84 -22.87 22.43
N ARG A 3 -33.99 -21.85 22.65
CA ARG A 3 -33.05 -21.05 21.84
C ARG A 3 -31.96 -20.52 22.78
N MET A 4 -30.68 -20.69 22.44
CA MET A 4 -29.63 -19.83 22.97
C MET A 4 -29.35 -18.80 21.87
N ILE A 5 -29.89 -17.60 22.04
CA ILE A 5 -29.70 -16.48 21.11
C ILE A 5 -28.27 -15.97 21.35
N LEU A 6 -27.34 -16.45 20.53
CA LEU A 6 -26.02 -15.85 20.35
C LEU A 6 -26.23 -14.49 19.68
N LEU A 7 -26.25 -13.43 20.49
CA LEU A 7 -26.06 -12.06 20.02
C LEU A 7 -24.58 -11.91 19.60
N ILE A 8 -24.28 -12.36 18.38
CA ILE A 8 -23.01 -12.06 17.73
C ILE A 8 -23.09 -10.59 17.34
N SER A 9 -22.42 -9.76 18.14
CA SER A 9 -22.25 -8.34 17.93
C SER A 9 -21.69 -8.07 16.53
N LEU A 10 -22.57 -7.69 15.62
CA LEU A 10 -22.25 -7.27 14.26
C LEU A 10 -21.72 -5.82 14.31
N ALA A 11 -20.54 -5.60 14.87
CA ALA A 11 -20.03 -4.23 15.06
C ALA A 11 -18.49 -4.06 14.96
N THR A 12 -17.73 -5.01 14.42
CA THR A 12 -16.26 -4.87 14.35
C THR A 12 -15.66 -4.81 12.95
N PHE A 13 -16.44 -4.82 11.87
CA PHE A 13 -15.85 -4.93 10.53
C PHE A 13 -15.37 -3.62 9.87
N VAL A 14 -15.53 -2.45 10.49
CA VAL A 14 -15.31 -1.16 9.80
C VAL A 14 -14.02 -0.41 10.25
N ILE A 15 -13.22 -0.96 11.17
CA ILE A 15 -11.97 -0.33 11.64
C ILE A 15 -10.70 -0.92 10.97
N SER A 16 -10.84 -2.05 10.24
CA SER A 16 -9.72 -2.88 9.76
C SER A 16 -8.70 -2.13 8.88
N GLU A 17 -9.13 -1.49 7.79
CA GLU A 17 -8.20 -1.14 6.70
C GLU A 17 -7.10 -0.13 7.08
N LYS A 18 -7.39 0.85 7.97
CA LYS A 18 -6.38 1.84 8.40
C LYS A 18 -5.45 1.29 9.48
N GLN A 19 -5.92 0.39 10.34
CA GLN A 19 -5.06 -0.27 11.33
C GLN A 19 -4.09 -1.22 10.64
N ASP A 20 -4.53 -1.86 9.55
CA ASP A 20 -3.74 -2.81 8.80
C ASP A 20 -2.50 -2.17 8.17
N LEU A 21 -2.61 -0.97 7.57
CA LEU A 21 -1.46 -0.27 6.96
C LEU A 21 -0.38 0.15 7.97
N ILE A 22 -0.77 0.61 9.16
CA ILE A 22 0.20 0.98 10.21
C ILE A 22 0.90 -0.27 10.75
N GLN A 23 0.14 -1.35 10.99
CA GLN A 23 0.71 -2.63 11.42
C GLN A 23 1.64 -3.24 10.37
N TYR A 24 1.28 -3.15 9.08
CA TYR A 24 2.15 -3.60 7.99
C TYR A 24 3.44 -2.78 7.93
N GLY A 25 3.36 -1.46 8.09
CA GLY A 25 4.54 -0.61 8.15
C GLY A 25 5.49 -0.97 9.29
N GLU A 26 4.96 -1.28 10.48
CA GLU A 26 5.76 -1.72 11.64
C GLU A 26 6.41 -3.09 11.40
N LYS A 27 5.66 -4.07 10.89
CA LYS A 27 6.22 -5.39 10.53
C LYS A 27 7.28 -5.29 9.44
N CYS A 28 7.07 -4.43 8.45
CA CYS A 28 8.03 -4.22 7.38
C CYS A 28 9.31 -3.52 7.87
N ALA A 29 9.21 -2.62 8.84
CA ALA A 29 10.40 -2.06 9.47
C ALA A 29 11.20 -3.16 10.18
N GLU A 30 10.54 -4.07 10.90
CA GLU A 30 11.19 -5.23 11.54
C GLU A 30 11.85 -6.16 10.52
N GLU A 31 11.13 -6.59 9.48
CA GLU A 31 11.62 -7.51 8.44
C GLU A 31 12.82 -6.94 7.66
N LEU A 32 12.87 -5.61 7.49
CA LEU A 32 13.95 -4.91 6.79
C LEU A 32 15.09 -4.47 7.72
N GLY A 33 15.00 -4.73 9.04
CA GLY A 33 16.00 -4.31 10.02
C GLY A 33 16.09 -2.79 10.21
N LEU A 34 14.97 -2.08 10.02
CA LEU A 34 14.87 -0.63 10.10
C LEU A 34 14.43 -0.14 11.49
N GLY A 35 14.85 1.07 11.84
CA GLY A 35 14.62 1.65 13.16
C GLY A 35 13.38 2.54 13.24
N PRO A 36 13.05 3.06 14.44
CA PRO A 36 11.94 4.00 14.64
C PRO A 36 12.06 5.28 13.79
N SER A 37 13.28 5.73 13.49
CA SER A 37 13.55 6.88 12.62
C SER A 37 13.09 6.63 11.18
N ASP A 38 13.39 5.46 10.62
CA ASP A 38 12.97 5.08 9.28
C ASP A 38 11.44 4.96 9.19
N LEU A 39 10.80 4.38 10.22
CA LEU A 39 9.35 4.28 10.30
C LEU A 39 8.69 5.66 10.36
N SER A 40 9.27 6.60 11.12
CA SER A 40 8.78 7.98 11.19
C SER A 40 8.94 8.68 9.84
N GLU A 41 10.09 8.53 9.18
CA GLU A 41 10.34 9.10 7.86
C GLU A 41 9.36 8.53 6.83
N PHE A 42 9.16 7.21 6.80
CA PHE A 42 8.20 6.57 5.92
C PHE A 42 6.78 7.13 6.11
N LYS A 43 6.32 7.26 7.36
CA LYS A 43 5.01 7.85 7.70
C LYS A 43 4.89 9.30 7.24
N GLU A 44 5.96 10.09 7.37
CA GLU A 44 5.98 11.49 6.89
C GLU A 44 5.93 11.57 5.36
N LYS A 45 6.76 10.78 4.66
CA LYS A 45 6.87 10.82 3.19
C LYS A 45 5.62 10.31 2.49
N ILE A 46 4.98 9.26 3.02
CA ILE A 46 3.74 8.75 2.43
C ILE A 46 2.59 9.75 2.57
N LEU A 47 2.54 10.52 3.67
CA LEU A 47 1.52 11.57 3.88
C LEU A 47 1.77 12.82 3.05
N SER A 48 3.03 13.26 2.97
CA SER A 48 3.42 14.47 2.24
C SER A 48 3.55 14.27 0.72
N ARG A 49 3.59 13.02 0.26
CA ARG A 49 3.93 12.66 -1.14
C ARG A 49 5.28 13.25 -1.58
N ALA A 50 6.20 13.45 -0.64
CA ALA A 50 7.58 13.82 -0.93
C ALA A 50 8.36 12.62 -1.49
N GLU A 51 9.54 12.89 -2.05
CA GLU A 51 10.42 11.82 -2.53
C GLU A 51 10.89 10.94 -1.35
N MET A 52 10.86 9.63 -1.55
CA MET A 52 11.27 8.64 -0.57
C MET A 52 12.75 8.25 -0.74
N ASN A 53 13.46 8.04 0.36
CA ASN A 53 14.77 7.39 0.32
C ASN A 53 14.60 5.87 0.03
N HIS A 54 15.70 5.15 -0.21
CA HIS A 54 15.65 3.73 -0.56
C HIS A 54 14.94 2.87 0.51
N ASN A 55 15.23 3.07 1.81
CA ASN A 55 14.57 2.34 2.90
C ASN A 55 13.04 2.55 2.88
N SER A 56 12.59 3.79 2.71
CA SER A 56 11.17 4.15 2.63
C SER A 56 10.50 3.54 1.39
N LYS A 57 11.20 3.48 0.25
CA LYS A 57 10.72 2.79 -0.97
C LYS A 57 10.53 1.29 -0.70
N CYS A 58 11.48 0.64 -0.03
CA CYS A 58 11.38 -0.77 0.31
C CYS A 58 10.28 -1.05 1.35
N MET A 59 10.11 -0.18 2.34
CA MET A 59 8.97 -0.24 3.27
C MET A 59 7.63 -0.13 2.56
N ALA A 60 7.51 0.77 1.56
CA ALA A 60 6.31 0.90 0.75
C ALA A 60 5.99 -0.41 0.00
N ARG A 61 7.00 -1.01 -0.64
CA ARG A 61 6.87 -2.29 -1.36
C ARG A 61 6.46 -3.42 -0.41
N CYS A 62 7.13 -3.57 0.72
CA CYS A 62 6.78 -4.58 1.72
C CYS A 62 5.34 -4.38 2.24
N THR A 63 4.94 -3.13 2.51
CA THR A 63 3.56 -2.83 2.94
C THR A 63 2.54 -3.25 1.86
N ALA A 64 2.87 -3.03 0.59
CA ALA A 64 2.04 -3.46 -0.54
C ALA A 64 1.97 -4.98 -0.69
N GLU A 65 3.05 -5.72 -0.39
CA GLU A 65 3.05 -7.19 -0.32
C GLU A 65 2.13 -7.69 0.79
N LYS A 66 2.22 -7.13 2.01
CA LYS A 66 1.33 -7.51 3.12
C LYS A 66 -0.14 -7.20 2.81
N ALA A 67 -0.39 -6.13 2.05
CA ALA A 67 -1.72 -5.76 1.58
C ALA A 67 -2.22 -6.62 0.38
N GLY A 68 -1.40 -7.53 -0.14
CA GLY A 68 -1.75 -8.40 -1.28
C GLY A 68 -1.75 -7.70 -2.65
N LEU A 69 -1.20 -6.49 -2.72
CA LEU A 69 -1.02 -5.71 -3.96
C LEU A 69 0.20 -6.18 -4.75
N ILE A 70 1.13 -6.88 -4.09
CA ILE A 70 2.26 -7.57 -4.71
C ILE A 70 2.23 -9.01 -4.23
N VAL A 71 2.36 -9.95 -5.15
CA VAL A 71 2.42 -11.39 -4.89
C VAL A 71 3.59 -11.95 -5.69
N ASP A 72 4.49 -12.67 -5.03
CA ASP A 72 5.70 -13.24 -5.64
C ASP A 72 6.55 -12.21 -6.41
N GLY A 73 6.64 -10.99 -5.87
CA GLY A 73 7.38 -9.87 -6.46
C GLY A 73 6.70 -9.21 -7.68
N VAL A 74 5.51 -9.68 -8.05
CA VAL A 74 4.74 -9.15 -9.19
C VAL A 74 3.51 -8.40 -8.69
N LEU A 75 3.17 -7.31 -9.38
CA LEU A 75 1.98 -6.53 -9.07
C LEU A 75 0.72 -7.39 -9.27
N ASN A 76 -0.12 -7.47 -8.25
CA ASN A 76 -1.43 -8.09 -8.34
C ASN A 76 -2.40 -7.10 -9.00
N GLU A 77 -2.42 -7.09 -10.34
CA GLU A 77 -3.20 -6.14 -11.14
C GLU A 77 -4.69 -6.15 -10.79
N ALA A 78 -5.24 -7.31 -10.43
CA ALA A 78 -6.64 -7.44 -10.03
C ALA A 78 -6.91 -6.77 -8.67
N ALA A 79 -5.99 -6.86 -7.71
CA ALA A 79 -6.12 -6.17 -6.43
C ALA A 79 -5.88 -4.66 -6.58
N VAL A 80 -4.84 -4.27 -7.33
CA VAL A 80 -4.52 -2.87 -7.58
C VAL A 80 -5.65 -2.16 -8.32
N SER A 81 -6.21 -2.77 -9.36
CA SER A 81 -7.32 -2.18 -10.12
C SER A 81 -8.56 -1.92 -9.26
N LYS A 82 -8.80 -2.70 -8.20
CA LYS A 82 -9.91 -2.44 -7.25
C LYS A 82 -9.67 -1.21 -6.37
N CYS A 83 -8.41 -0.80 -6.21
CA CYS A 83 -8.03 0.36 -5.41
C CYS A 83 -7.93 1.65 -6.24
N LEU A 84 -7.91 1.54 -7.56
CA LEU A 84 -7.81 2.67 -8.48
C LEU A 84 -9.20 3.17 -8.87
N PRO A 85 -9.41 4.50 -8.97
CA PRO A 85 -10.63 5.04 -9.56
C PRO A 85 -10.67 4.76 -11.06
N ASP A 86 -11.88 4.81 -11.63
CA ASP A 86 -12.09 4.61 -13.06
C ASP A 86 -11.24 5.57 -13.89
N GLY A 87 -10.75 5.05 -15.01
CA GLY A 87 -9.95 5.79 -15.97
C GLY A 87 -8.44 5.81 -15.68
N VAL A 88 -7.94 5.44 -14.50
CA VAL A 88 -6.49 5.32 -14.26
C VAL A 88 -5.88 4.22 -15.13
N ASP A 89 -4.84 4.57 -15.90
CA ASP A 89 -4.18 3.63 -16.80
C ASP A 89 -3.05 2.86 -16.07
N LEU A 90 -3.37 1.65 -15.62
CA LEU A 90 -2.41 0.77 -14.96
C LEU A 90 -1.31 0.29 -15.91
N GLU A 91 -1.63 0.03 -17.18
CA GLU A 91 -0.68 -0.48 -18.17
C GLU A 91 0.46 0.50 -18.40
N LYS A 92 0.11 1.79 -18.50
CA LYS A 92 1.08 2.89 -18.61
C LYS A 92 2.06 2.90 -17.45
N CYS A 93 1.58 2.71 -16.22
CA CYS A 93 2.41 2.81 -15.04
C CYS A 93 3.22 1.55 -14.76
N LYS A 94 2.68 0.35 -14.99
CA LYS A 94 3.36 -0.91 -14.69
C LYS A 94 4.55 -1.21 -15.61
N ALA A 95 4.64 -0.54 -16.75
CA ALA A 95 5.77 -0.63 -17.68
C ALA A 95 7.05 0.07 -17.16
N LEU A 96 6.96 0.84 -16.07
CA LEU A 96 8.12 1.53 -15.49
C LEU A 96 9.13 0.54 -14.90
N THR A 97 10.41 0.86 -15.10
CA THR A 97 11.56 0.14 -14.54
C THR A 97 12.23 0.96 -13.43
N GLY A 98 12.97 0.28 -12.57
CA GLY A 98 13.71 0.89 -11.46
C GLY A 98 15.11 0.32 -11.35
N ASP A 99 15.93 0.95 -10.50
CA ASP A 99 17.29 0.48 -10.22
C ASP A 99 17.28 -0.84 -9.43
N ASP A 100 16.22 -1.05 -8.65
CA ASP A 100 15.88 -2.27 -7.93
C ASP A 100 14.35 -2.43 -7.82
N ASP A 101 13.89 -3.51 -7.20
CA ASP A 101 12.47 -3.80 -7.03
C ASP A 101 11.71 -2.75 -6.21
N CYS A 102 12.35 -2.16 -5.20
CA CYS A 102 11.75 -1.12 -4.35
C CYS A 102 11.57 0.18 -5.15
N ASP A 103 12.59 0.58 -5.90
CA ASP A 103 12.54 1.74 -6.77
C ASP A 103 11.54 1.56 -7.92
N LYS A 104 11.51 0.36 -8.52
CA LYS A 104 10.52 0.02 -9.54
C LYS A 104 9.10 0.16 -8.98
N PHE A 105 8.82 -0.47 -7.85
CA PHE A 105 7.50 -0.36 -7.22
C PHE A 105 7.14 1.08 -6.91
N TYR A 106 8.07 1.85 -6.33
CA TYR A 106 7.85 3.24 -6.00
C TYR A 106 7.54 4.10 -7.23
N LYS A 107 8.24 3.90 -8.36
CA LYS A 107 7.95 4.59 -9.63
C LYS A 107 6.54 4.25 -10.16
N ILE A 108 6.15 2.99 -10.11
CA ILE A 108 4.79 2.55 -10.47
C ILE A 108 3.75 3.25 -9.58
N PHE A 109 3.95 3.21 -8.26
CA PHE A 109 3.07 3.85 -7.28
C PHE A 109 2.93 5.36 -7.53
N ARG A 110 4.04 6.07 -7.77
CA ARG A 110 4.03 7.51 -8.09
C ARG A 110 3.30 7.82 -9.39
N CYS A 111 3.44 6.97 -10.40
CA CYS A 111 2.72 7.12 -11.66
C CYS A 111 1.20 6.98 -11.45
N LEU A 112 0.77 5.96 -10.72
CA LEU A 112 -0.65 5.73 -10.41
C LEU A 112 -1.24 6.86 -9.56
N ASP A 113 -0.50 7.35 -8.57
CA ASP A 113 -0.93 8.46 -7.73
C ASP A 113 -1.07 9.76 -8.54
N LYS A 114 -0.16 10.01 -9.49
CA LYS A 114 -0.27 11.14 -10.42
C LYS A 114 -1.48 11.01 -11.36
N GLU A 115 -1.68 9.85 -11.99
CA GLU A 115 -2.85 9.59 -12.84
C GLU A 115 -4.16 9.80 -12.07
N LYS A 116 -4.21 9.33 -10.81
CA LYS A 116 -5.35 9.52 -9.91
C LYS A 116 -5.61 11.00 -9.62
N LEU A 117 -4.57 11.77 -9.32
CA LEU A 117 -4.70 13.21 -9.08
C LEU A 117 -5.22 13.93 -10.32
N GLU A 118 -4.63 13.70 -11.49
CA GLU A 118 -5.02 14.34 -12.75
C GLU A 118 -6.50 14.11 -13.06
N LYS A 119 -6.99 12.87 -12.90
CA LYS A 119 -8.38 12.50 -13.19
C LYS A 119 -9.37 12.89 -12.09
N SER A 120 -8.92 13.17 -10.87
CA SER A 120 -9.80 13.67 -9.79
C SER A 120 -10.09 15.17 -9.88
N THR A 121 -9.32 15.90 -10.70
CA THR A 121 -9.48 17.34 -10.98
C THR A 121 -10.24 17.64 -12.27
N MET A 122 -10.64 16.60 -13.02
CA MET A 122 -11.47 16.72 -14.23
C MET A 122 -12.94 16.41 -13.90
#